data_AF-A0A852JL37-F1
#
_entry.id   AF-A0A852JL37-F1
#
_cell.length_a   1.000
_cell.length_b   1.000
_cell.length_c   1.000
_cell.angle_alpha   90.00
_cell.angle_beta   90.00
_cell.angle_gamma   90.00
#
_symmetry.space_group_name_H-M   'P 1'
#
loop_
_entity.id
_entity.type
_entity.pdbx_description
1 polymer ?
#
loop_
_entity_poly.entity_id
_entity_poly.type
_entity_poly.pdbx_seq_one_letter_code
_entity_poly.pdbx_strand_id
1 'polypeptide(L)'
;RAAVAAMVGPGALQRARRLCHWGPAVALAVVAVCSATAMADAALWYWPLDTAGGSVNFVMLLNWTVMILYNYFSAMFVGPGYVPLGWTPEKSQDCMYLQYCKVCQSYKAPRSHHCRKCNRCVMKMDHHCPWINNCCGYQNHASFTLFLLLAPLGCIHASFIFIMTMYTQLYNRISFGWSSVKIDMSAAKRDPRPIIPFGLSAFAASLFALGLALGTTIAVGMLFIIQVSLWL
;
A
#
# COMPACT_ATOMS: atom_id res chain seq x y z
N ARG A 1 17.28 -9.51 -34.17
CA ARG A 1 16.64 -10.49 -33.26
C ARG A 1 16.25 -9.90 -31.90
N ALA A 2 16.98 -8.92 -31.32
CA ALA A 2 16.58 -8.26 -30.06
C ALA A 2 15.38 -7.29 -30.16
N ALA A 3 15.06 -6.77 -31.35
CA ALA A 3 13.97 -5.80 -31.55
C ALA A 3 12.57 -6.41 -31.46
N VAL A 4 12.39 -7.70 -31.80
CA VAL A 4 11.08 -8.38 -31.76
C VAL A 4 10.66 -8.75 -30.33
N ALA A 5 11.64 -9.00 -29.44
CA ALA A 5 11.38 -9.29 -28.03
C ALA A 5 10.82 -8.08 -27.25
N ALA A 6 10.90 -6.87 -27.80
CA ALA A 6 10.49 -5.64 -27.13
C ALA A 6 9.09 -5.14 -27.53
N MET A 7 8.38 -5.88 -28.39
CA MET A 7 6.97 -5.67 -28.74
C MET A 7 6.00 -6.43 -27.83
N VAL A 8 6.49 -7.47 -27.14
CA VAL A 8 5.71 -8.26 -26.19
C VAL A 8 5.94 -7.65 -24.81
N GLY A 9 4.89 -7.06 -24.21
CA GLY A 9 4.94 -6.64 -22.81
C GLY A 9 5.40 -7.80 -21.93
N PRO A 10 6.01 -7.52 -20.76
CA PRO A 10 6.60 -8.58 -19.93
C PRO A 10 5.59 -9.72 -19.73
N GLY A 11 6.00 -10.95 -20.03
CA GLY A 11 5.17 -12.14 -19.87
C GLY A 11 4.65 -12.23 -18.42
N ALA A 12 3.55 -12.96 -18.20
CA ALA A 12 2.94 -13.10 -16.87
C ALA A 12 3.99 -13.51 -15.80
N LEU A 13 4.94 -14.36 -16.16
CA LEU A 13 6.06 -14.77 -15.30
C LEU A 13 7.02 -13.62 -14.95
N GLN A 14 7.33 -12.71 -15.89
CA GLN A 14 8.15 -11.52 -15.61
C GLN A 14 7.39 -10.50 -14.76
N ARG A 15 6.06 -10.38 -14.93
CA ARG A 15 5.21 -9.56 -14.07
C ARG A 15 5.14 -10.12 -12.64
N ALA A 16 4.98 -11.43 -12.49
CA ALA A 16 4.97 -12.10 -11.19
C ALA A 16 6.31 -11.97 -10.44
N ARG A 17 7.44 -12.07 -11.15
CA ARG A 17 8.77 -11.85 -10.57
C ARG A 17 8.96 -10.46 -9.97
N ARG A 18 8.14 -9.46 -10.35
CA ARG A 18 8.22 -8.14 -9.75
C ARG A 18 7.84 -8.15 -8.28
N LEU A 19 6.91 -9.01 -7.89
CA LEU A 19 6.43 -9.17 -6.51
C LEU A 19 7.49 -9.78 -5.59
N CYS A 20 8.39 -10.59 -6.13
CA CYS A 20 9.47 -11.22 -5.38
C CYS A 20 10.62 -10.26 -5.03
N HIS A 21 10.58 -9.02 -5.51
CA HIS A 21 11.54 -8.00 -5.09
C HIS A 21 11.25 -7.57 -3.65
N TRP A 22 12.30 -7.25 -2.89
CA TRP A 22 12.18 -6.91 -1.47
C TRP A 22 11.22 -5.74 -1.22
N GLY A 23 11.19 -4.75 -2.11
CA GLY A 23 10.32 -3.58 -1.99
C GLY A 23 8.83 -3.96 -1.95
N PRO A 24 8.30 -4.61 -3.00
CA PRO A 24 6.93 -5.11 -2.98
C PRO A 24 6.62 -6.11 -1.89
N ALA A 25 7.54 -7.02 -1.60
CA ALA A 25 7.36 -8.00 -0.52
C ALA A 25 7.15 -7.30 0.83
N VAL A 26 7.98 -6.30 1.16
CA VAL A 26 7.85 -5.53 2.41
C VAL A 26 6.58 -4.69 2.41
N ALA A 27 6.27 -3.97 1.32
CA ALA A 27 5.07 -3.14 1.26
C ALA A 27 3.79 -3.96 1.45
N LEU A 28 3.68 -5.10 0.77
CA LEU A 28 2.53 -6.00 0.91
C LEU A 28 2.46 -6.66 2.29
N ALA A 29 3.61 -7.01 2.87
CA ALA A 29 3.65 -7.55 4.24
C ALA A 29 3.15 -6.53 5.28
N VAL A 30 3.57 -5.26 5.16
CA VAL A 30 3.09 -4.19 6.07
C VAL A 30 1.59 -3.97 5.91
N VAL A 31 1.08 -3.88 4.67
CA VAL A 31 -0.36 -3.75 4.42
C VAL A 31 -1.12 -4.94 4.99
N ALA A 32 -0.65 -6.16 4.77
CA ALA A 32 -1.28 -7.38 5.27
C ALA A 32 -1.30 -7.42 6.81
N VAL A 33 -0.18 -7.15 7.47
CA VAL A 33 -0.09 -7.15 8.95
C VAL A 33 -0.98 -6.07 9.55
N CYS A 34 -0.90 -4.82 9.07
CA CYS A 34 -1.72 -3.73 9.61
C CYS A 34 -3.21 -3.97 9.39
N SER A 35 -3.62 -4.39 8.19
CA SER A 35 -5.04 -4.62 7.89
C SER A 35 -5.60 -5.85 8.60
N ALA A 36 -4.90 -6.98 8.59
CA ALA A 36 -5.36 -8.20 9.24
C ALA A 36 -5.48 -8.03 10.76
N THR A 37 -4.49 -7.42 11.41
CA THR A 37 -4.55 -7.15 12.85
C THR A 37 -5.65 -6.14 13.17
N ALA A 38 -5.84 -5.08 12.38
CA ALA A 38 -6.91 -4.11 12.61
C ALA A 38 -8.31 -4.74 12.44
N MET A 39 -8.48 -5.62 11.46
CA MET A 39 -9.72 -6.38 11.26
C MET A 39 -9.96 -7.38 12.40
N ALA A 40 -8.92 -8.06 12.88
CA ALA A 40 -9.02 -8.98 14.02
C ALA A 40 -9.41 -8.21 15.30
N ASP A 41 -8.74 -7.10 15.58
CA ASP A 41 -9.07 -6.23 16.72
C ASP A 41 -10.51 -5.71 16.63
N ALA A 42 -10.92 -5.22 15.46
CA ALA A 42 -12.29 -4.76 15.21
C ALA A 42 -13.35 -5.87 15.36
N ALA A 43 -13.06 -7.10 14.94
CA ALA A 43 -14.02 -8.20 14.96
C ALA A 43 -14.12 -8.90 16.33
N LEU A 44 -13.02 -8.95 17.09
CA LEU A 44 -12.93 -9.80 18.28
C LEU A 44 -12.94 -9.03 19.60
N TRP A 45 -12.30 -7.85 19.65
CA TRP A 45 -11.98 -7.19 20.92
C TRP A 45 -12.41 -5.73 21.00
N TYR A 46 -12.73 -5.13 19.87
CA TYR A 46 -13.22 -3.76 19.77
C TYR A 46 -14.70 -3.73 19.36
N TRP A 47 -15.22 -2.52 19.15
CA TRP A 47 -16.63 -2.18 18.91
C TRP A 47 -17.45 -3.30 18.24
N PRO A 48 -18.45 -3.88 18.93
CA PRO A 48 -19.21 -5.02 18.44
C PRO A 48 -19.84 -4.82 17.05
N LEU A 49 -19.68 -5.82 16.17
CA LEU A 49 -20.14 -5.77 14.78
C LEU A 49 -21.67 -5.75 14.63
N ASP A 50 -22.42 -6.24 15.61
CA ASP A 50 -23.88 -6.19 15.64
C ASP A 50 -24.44 -4.77 15.78
N THR A 51 -23.60 -3.82 16.23
CA THR A 51 -23.96 -2.41 16.23
C THR A 51 -23.69 -1.79 14.85
N ALA A 52 -24.52 -0.83 14.44
CA ALA A 52 -24.33 -0.12 13.19
C ALA A 52 -22.94 0.56 13.11
N GLY A 53 -22.46 1.15 14.21
CA GLY A 53 -21.14 1.78 14.27
C GLY A 53 -19.98 0.80 14.08
N GLY A 54 -20.01 -0.36 14.75
CA GLY A 54 -18.99 -1.40 14.59
C GLY A 54 -18.97 -1.98 13.16
N SER A 55 -20.15 -2.25 12.59
CA SER A 55 -20.29 -2.66 11.19
C SER A 55 -19.71 -1.64 10.20
N VAL A 56 -20.05 -0.35 10.36
CA VAL A 56 -19.53 0.72 9.50
C VAL A 56 -18.00 0.84 9.61
N ASN A 57 -17.46 0.78 10.83
CA ASN A 57 -16.01 0.80 11.06
C ASN A 57 -15.31 -0.37 10.33
N PHE A 58 -15.86 -1.58 10.41
CA PHE A 58 -15.30 -2.76 9.75
C PHE A 58 -15.35 -2.66 8.22
N VAL A 59 -16.49 -2.22 7.66
CA VAL A 59 -16.62 -1.97 6.21
C VAL A 59 -15.63 -0.91 5.74
N MET A 60 -15.41 0.14 6.53
CA MET A 60 -14.44 1.18 6.23
C MET A 60 -13.01 0.63 6.18
N LEU A 61 -12.61 -0.28 7.09
CA LEU A 61 -11.30 -0.95 7.05
C LEU A 61 -11.11 -1.82 5.80
N LEU A 62 -12.14 -2.57 5.42
CA LEU A 62 -12.13 -3.34 4.18
C LEU A 62 -11.96 -2.42 2.97
N ASN A 63 -12.71 -1.32 2.93
CA ASN A 63 -12.63 -0.34 1.85
C ASN A 63 -11.23 0.28 1.75
N TRP A 64 -10.62 0.70 2.86
CA TRP A 64 -9.24 1.19 2.85
C TRP A 64 -8.28 0.16 2.28
N THR A 65 -8.35 -1.09 2.74
CA THR A 65 -7.47 -2.17 2.30
C THR A 65 -7.60 -2.42 0.80
N VAL A 66 -8.83 -2.50 0.29
CA VAL A 66 -9.09 -2.69 -1.14
C VAL A 66 -8.55 -1.51 -1.97
N MET A 67 -8.82 -0.28 -1.55
CA MET A 67 -8.39 0.92 -2.27
C MET A 67 -6.86 1.08 -2.29
N ILE A 68 -6.19 0.77 -1.18
CA ILE A 68 -4.72 0.77 -1.08
C ILE A 68 -4.13 -0.28 -2.01
N LEU A 69 -4.60 -1.52 -1.94
CA LEU A 69 -4.09 -2.62 -2.79
C LEU A 69 -4.37 -2.36 -4.27
N TYR A 70 -5.56 -1.87 -4.62
CA TYR A 70 -5.91 -1.53 -5.99
C TYR A 70 -4.95 -0.49 -6.58
N ASN A 71 -4.73 0.62 -5.87
CA ASN A 71 -3.83 1.68 -6.34
C ASN A 71 -2.37 1.22 -6.38
N TYR A 72 -1.94 0.43 -5.38
CA TYR A 72 -0.60 -0.14 -5.34
C TYR A 72 -0.33 -1.09 -6.52
N PHE A 73 -1.25 -2.02 -6.80
CA PHE A 73 -1.13 -2.94 -7.94
C PHE A 73 -1.30 -2.25 -9.28
N SER A 74 -2.20 -1.26 -9.39
CA SER A 74 -2.29 -0.41 -10.58
C SER A 74 -0.96 0.30 -10.85
N ALA A 75 -0.36 0.88 -9.81
CA ALA A 75 0.94 1.55 -9.92
C ALA A 75 2.05 0.60 -10.39
N MET A 76 2.02 -0.65 -9.91
CA MET A 76 3.00 -1.67 -10.24
C MET A 76 2.81 -2.25 -11.66
N PHE A 77 1.60 -2.64 -12.03
CA PHE A 77 1.33 -3.49 -13.20
C PHE A 77 0.90 -2.73 -14.45
N VAL A 78 0.19 -1.61 -14.33
CA VAL A 78 -0.06 -0.72 -15.49
C VAL A 78 1.27 -0.15 -15.98
N GLY A 79 2.13 0.19 -15.02
CA GLY A 79 3.47 0.70 -15.28
C GLY A 79 3.47 2.14 -15.77
N PRO A 80 4.66 2.68 -16.07
CA PRO A 80 4.85 4.13 -16.20
C PRO A 80 4.38 4.71 -17.53
N GLY A 81 4.11 3.87 -18.54
CA GLY A 81 4.02 4.28 -19.93
C GLY A 81 5.41 4.45 -20.55
N TYR A 82 5.80 3.49 -21.39
CA TYR A 82 7.07 3.56 -22.12
C TYR A 82 6.90 4.28 -23.45
N VAL A 83 7.95 4.98 -23.89
CA VAL A 83 8.00 5.53 -25.24
C VAL A 83 7.97 4.36 -26.24
N PRO A 84 7.12 4.42 -27.30
CA PRO A 84 7.13 3.43 -28.37
C PRO A 84 8.52 3.30 -28.99
N LEU A 85 8.91 2.09 -29.39
CA LEU A 85 10.17 1.90 -30.08
C LEU A 85 10.11 2.52 -31.47
N GLY A 86 11.19 3.20 -31.86
CA GLY A 86 11.23 3.95 -33.11
C GLY A 86 10.37 5.22 -33.09
N TRP A 87 9.94 5.71 -31.91
CA TRP A 87 9.24 6.98 -31.82
C TRP A 87 10.09 8.12 -32.39
N THR A 88 9.46 8.92 -33.24
CA THR A 88 9.99 10.14 -33.85
C THR A 88 8.98 11.26 -33.65
N PRO A 89 9.42 12.53 -33.57
CA PRO A 89 8.48 13.64 -33.60
C PRO A 89 7.70 13.68 -34.93
N GLU A 90 6.49 14.22 -34.88
CA GLU A 90 5.63 14.39 -36.05
C GLU A 90 6.27 15.34 -37.09
N LYS A 91 6.89 16.42 -36.61
CA LYS A 91 7.70 17.32 -37.45
C LYS A 91 9.16 16.90 -37.36
N SER A 92 9.75 16.57 -38.51
CA SER A 92 11.17 16.18 -38.59
C SER A 92 12.12 17.26 -38.08
N GLN A 93 11.73 18.54 -38.17
CA GLN A 93 12.49 19.67 -37.64
C GLN A 93 12.66 19.59 -36.11
N ASP A 94 11.69 19.03 -35.38
CA ASP A 94 11.75 18.94 -33.92
C ASP A 94 12.86 17.98 -33.44
N CYS A 95 13.36 17.10 -34.31
CA CYS A 95 14.51 16.23 -34.02
C CYS A 95 15.74 17.02 -33.56
N MET A 96 15.91 18.27 -34.00
CA MET A 96 17.05 19.11 -33.60
C MET A 96 16.99 19.54 -32.13
N TYR A 97 15.79 19.53 -31.53
CA TYR A 97 15.55 19.92 -30.14
C TYR A 97 15.40 18.72 -29.19
N LEU A 98 15.36 17.50 -29.73
CA LEU A 98 15.13 16.29 -28.95
C LEU A 98 16.40 15.49 -28.73
N GLN A 99 16.56 14.98 -27.52
CA GLN A 99 17.68 14.10 -27.20
C GLN A 99 17.48 12.72 -27.81
N TYR A 100 18.54 12.12 -28.35
CA TYR A 100 18.51 10.75 -28.84
C TYR A 100 18.92 9.74 -27.76
N CYS A 101 18.20 8.63 -27.62
CA CYS A 101 18.56 7.53 -26.73
C CYS A 101 19.34 6.46 -27.50
N LYS A 102 20.64 6.34 -27.23
CA LYS A 102 21.50 5.31 -27.85
C LYS A 102 21.13 3.87 -27.45
N VAL A 103 20.48 3.65 -26.31
CA VAL A 103 20.09 2.30 -25.86
C VAL A 103 18.79 1.86 -26.53
N CYS A 104 17.78 2.73 -26.56
CA CYS A 104 16.50 2.44 -27.20
C CYS A 104 16.51 2.65 -28.72
N GLN A 105 17.56 3.28 -29.26
CA GLN A 105 17.70 3.61 -30.67
C GLN A 105 16.48 4.41 -31.19
N SER A 106 16.09 5.42 -30.41
CA SER A 106 14.97 6.32 -30.75
C SER A 106 15.18 7.69 -30.12
N TYR A 107 14.48 8.70 -30.65
CA TYR A 107 14.39 9.99 -29.96
C TYR A 107 13.64 9.84 -28.64
N LYS A 108 14.03 10.63 -27.65
CA LYS A 108 13.30 10.77 -26.39
C LYS A 108 12.13 11.71 -26.65
N ALA A 109 10.91 11.23 -26.39
CA ALA A 109 9.73 12.10 -26.35
C ALA A 109 9.91 13.22 -25.29
N PRO A 110 9.22 14.36 -25.42
CA PRO A 110 9.29 15.43 -24.43
C PRO A 110 9.05 14.94 -23.00
N ARG A 111 9.91 15.37 -22.07
CA ARG A 111 9.93 14.96 -20.65
C ARG A 111 10.12 13.46 -20.42
N SER A 112 10.58 12.70 -21.42
CA SER A 112 10.91 11.28 -21.24
C SER A 112 12.38 11.09 -20.88
N HIS A 113 12.65 10.12 -20.01
CA HIS A 113 14.00 9.79 -19.59
C HIS A 113 14.24 8.28 -19.71
N HIS A 114 15.48 7.90 -20.02
CA HIS A 114 15.86 6.50 -20.10
C HIS A 114 16.15 5.98 -18.69
N CYS A 115 15.35 5.01 -18.23
CA CYS A 115 15.63 4.32 -16.98
C CYS A 115 16.52 3.11 -17.26
N ARG A 116 17.74 3.09 -16.70
CA ARG A 116 18.67 1.97 -16.83
C ARG A 116 18.11 0.67 -16.25
N LYS A 117 17.40 0.74 -15.11
CA LYS A 117 16.80 -0.44 -14.45
C LYS A 117 15.67 -1.07 -15.26
N CYS A 118 14.82 -0.24 -15.87
CA CYS A 118 13.76 -0.72 -16.77
C CYS A 118 14.25 -0.97 -18.21
N ASN A 119 15.49 -0.55 -18.53
CA ASN A 119 16.10 -0.59 -19.86
C ASN A 119 15.21 -0.02 -20.98
N ARG A 120 14.46 1.04 -20.67
CA ARG A 120 13.49 1.68 -21.58
C ARG A 120 13.36 3.17 -21.29
N CYS A 121 13.05 3.95 -22.33
CA CYS A 121 12.58 5.33 -22.17
C CYS A 121 11.17 5.35 -21.60
N VAL A 122 11.00 6.11 -20.53
CA VAL A 122 9.76 6.26 -19.77
C VAL A 122 9.18 7.66 -20.00
N MET A 123 7.90 7.74 -20.35
CA MET A 123 7.21 9.01 -20.56
C MET A 123 6.96 9.73 -19.23
N LYS A 124 7.24 11.04 -19.18
CA LYS A 124 7.12 11.86 -17.97
C LYS A 124 7.72 11.17 -16.75
N MET A 125 8.94 10.63 -16.92
CA MET A 125 9.59 9.83 -15.89
C MET A 125 9.84 10.69 -14.66
N ASP A 126 9.31 10.28 -13.53
CA ASP A 126 9.64 10.85 -12.23
C ASP A 126 10.88 10.11 -11.68
N HIS A 127 10.68 8.88 -11.21
CA HIS A 127 11.78 8.07 -10.68
C HIS A 127 11.56 6.57 -10.88
N HIS A 128 12.60 5.78 -10.63
CA HIS A 128 12.47 4.34 -10.51
C HIS A 128 12.27 3.96 -9.05
N CYS A 129 11.09 3.44 -8.72
CA CYS A 129 10.69 3.16 -7.36
C CYS A 129 10.95 1.68 -7.01
N PRO A 130 11.84 1.37 -6.04
CA PRO A 130 12.08 0.00 -5.63
C PRO A 130 10.87 -0.63 -4.94
N TRP A 131 9.98 0.18 -4.32
CA TRP A 131 8.81 -0.28 -3.57
C TRP A 131 7.69 -0.85 -4.46
N ILE A 132 7.59 -0.40 -5.72
CA ILE A 132 6.70 -1.01 -6.72
C ILE A 132 7.47 -1.83 -7.76
N ASN A 133 8.81 -1.92 -7.61
CA ASN A 133 9.72 -2.55 -8.58
C ASN A 133 9.40 -2.13 -10.04
N ASN A 134 9.17 -0.83 -10.21
CA ASN A 134 8.82 -0.22 -11.49
C ASN A 134 9.13 1.28 -11.49
N CYS A 135 9.15 1.90 -12.67
CA CYS A 135 9.17 3.36 -12.74
C CYS A 135 7.81 3.94 -12.37
N CYS A 136 7.83 5.11 -11.73
CA CYS A 136 6.71 6.05 -11.71
C CYS A 136 6.85 6.99 -12.92
N GLY A 137 5.81 7.10 -13.72
CA GLY A 137 5.77 7.91 -14.93
C GLY A 137 4.35 8.24 -15.33
N TYR A 138 4.17 8.73 -16.55
CA TYR A 138 2.90 9.29 -17.02
C TYR A 138 1.66 8.45 -16.71
N GLN A 139 1.66 7.14 -17.00
CA GLN A 139 0.45 6.31 -16.92
C GLN A 139 0.09 5.84 -15.50
N ASN A 140 1.07 5.64 -14.62
CA ASN A 140 0.82 5.14 -13.27
C ASN A 140 0.95 6.19 -12.18
N HIS A 141 1.31 7.43 -12.52
CA HIS A 141 1.53 8.50 -11.55
C HIS A 141 0.32 8.70 -10.63
N ALA A 142 -0.89 8.76 -11.19
CA ALA A 142 -2.10 8.99 -10.41
C ALA A 142 -2.35 7.87 -9.39
N SER A 143 -2.23 6.60 -9.79
CA SER A 143 -2.37 5.46 -8.87
C SER A 143 -1.27 5.45 -7.81
N PHE A 144 -0.03 5.83 -8.16
CA PHE A 144 1.05 5.93 -7.19
C PHE A 144 0.79 7.03 -6.15
N THR A 145 0.39 8.23 -6.58
CA THR A 145 0.06 9.34 -5.69
C THR A 145 -1.15 9.01 -4.78
N LEU A 146 -2.19 8.37 -5.33
CA LEU A 146 -3.33 7.91 -4.54
C LEU A 146 -2.93 6.85 -3.52
N PHE A 147 -2.05 5.91 -3.87
CA PHE A 147 -1.49 4.96 -2.90
C PHE A 147 -0.77 5.69 -1.74
N LEU A 148 0.07 6.68 -2.04
CA LEU A 148 0.78 7.44 -1.00
C LEU A 148 -0.15 8.29 -0.11
N LEU A 149 -1.32 8.67 -0.59
CA LEU A 149 -2.34 9.34 0.22
C LEU A 149 -3.15 8.36 1.07
N LEU A 150 -3.65 7.30 0.44
CA LEU A 150 -4.58 6.35 1.06
C LEU A 150 -3.89 5.47 2.11
N ALA A 151 -2.62 5.10 1.92
CA ALA A 151 -1.90 4.26 2.88
C ALA A 151 -1.75 4.92 4.26
N PRO A 152 -1.27 6.17 4.40
CA PRO A 152 -1.28 6.89 5.67
C PRO A 152 -2.68 7.02 6.29
N LEU A 153 -3.70 7.35 5.50
CA LEU A 153 -5.07 7.49 6.02
C LEU A 153 -5.61 6.18 6.61
N GLY A 154 -5.42 5.07 5.89
CA GLY A 154 -5.76 3.73 6.39
C GLY A 154 -4.96 3.35 7.64
N CYS A 155 -3.67 3.69 7.69
CA CYS A 155 -2.83 3.45 8.87
C CYS A 155 -3.20 4.31 10.08
N ILE A 156 -3.65 5.56 9.89
CA ILE A 156 -4.17 6.41 10.97
C ILE A 156 -5.42 5.77 11.57
N HIS A 157 -6.35 5.32 10.73
CA HIS A 157 -7.57 4.63 11.18
C HIS A 157 -7.24 3.33 11.92
N ALA A 158 -6.33 2.50 11.38
CA ALA A 158 -5.87 1.30 12.06
C ALA A 158 -5.20 1.61 13.40
N SER A 159 -4.36 2.65 13.47
CA SER A 159 -3.70 3.08 14.71
C SER A 159 -4.70 3.46 15.80
N PHE A 160 -5.77 4.17 15.43
CA PHE A 160 -6.86 4.48 16.35
C PHE A 160 -7.50 3.21 16.92
N ILE A 161 -7.78 2.22 16.07
CA ILE A 161 -8.35 0.93 16.52
C ILE A 161 -7.40 0.21 17.46
N PHE A 162 -6.11 0.12 17.15
CA PHE A 162 -5.13 -0.54 18.02
C PHE A 162 -5.07 0.13 19.40
N ILE A 163 -5.00 1.46 19.43
CA ILE A 163 -4.96 2.22 20.69
C ILE A 163 -6.24 1.99 21.50
N MET A 164 -7.41 2.09 20.86
CA MET A 164 -8.69 1.91 21.53
C MET A 164 -8.88 0.48 22.03
N THR A 165 -8.49 -0.52 21.24
CA THR A 165 -8.53 -1.92 21.64
C THR A 165 -7.67 -2.14 22.87
N MET A 166 -6.39 -1.75 22.82
CA MET A 166 -5.48 -1.91 23.96
C MET A 166 -5.98 -1.14 25.20
N TYR A 167 -6.50 0.08 25.02
CA TYR A 167 -7.07 0.88 26.11
C TYR A 167 -8.27 0.20 26.76
N THR A 168 -9.28 -0.22 25.98
CA THR A 168 -10.49 -0.89 26.49
C THR A 168 -10.13 -2.19 27.20
N GLN A 169 -9.22 -2.99 26.63
CA GLN A 169 -8.80 -4.25 27.23
C GLN A 169 -8.00 -4.04 28.53
N LEU A 170 -7.13 -3.03 28.59
CA LEU A 170 -6.43 -2.65 29.81
C LEU A 170 -7.40 -2.13 30.88
N TYR A 171 -8.32 -1.25 30.50
CA TYR A 171 -9.35 -0.71 31.40
C TYR A 171 -10.21 -1.81 32.01
N ASN A 172 -10.67 -2.77 31.20
CA ASN A 172 -11.46 -3.90 31.68
C ASN A 172 -10.66 -4.78 32.66
N ARG A 173 -9.36 -5.02 32.38
CA ARG A 173 -8.48 -5.79 33.28
C ARG A 173 -8.24 -5.11 34.62
N ILE A 174 -8.03 -3.79 34.63
CA ILE A 174 -7.78 -3.01 35.85
C ILE A 174 -9.07 -2.87 36.67
N SER A 175 -10.18 -2.50 36.01
CA SER A 175 -11.45 -2.20 36.68
C SER A 175 -12.14 -3.43 37.27
N PHE A 176 -12.04 -4.59 36.61
CA PHE A 176 -12.71 -5.81 37.06
C PHE A 176 -11.78 -6.82 37.76
N GLY A 177 -10.47 -6.53 37.84
CA GLY A 177 -9.49 -7.27 38.63
C GLY A 177 -9.20 -8.71 38.18
N TRP A 178 -8.01 -9.23 38.54
CA TRP A 178 -7.59 -10.61 38.26
C TRP A 178 -8.50 -11.68 38.91
N SER A 179 -9.30 -11.29 39.91
CA SER A 179 -10.21 -12.18 40.64
C SER A 179 -11.47 -12.58 39.86
N SER A 180 -11.79 -11.91 38.75
CA SER A 180 -12.95 -12.23 37.90
C SER A 180 -12.65 -13.26 36.79
N VAL A 181 -11.38 -13.69 36.66
CA VAL A 181 -10.99 -14.80 35.77
C VAL A 181 -11.49 -16.15 36.30
N LYS A 182 -11.91 -16.23 37.58
CA LYS A 182 -12.84 -17.25 38.04
C LYS A 182 -14.24 -16.95 37.51
N ILE A 183 -14.34 -17.00 36.18
CA ILE A 183 -15.51 -17.31 35.40
C ILE A 183 -16.81 -16.74 35.99
N ASP A 184 -17.21 -15.56 35.53
CA ASP A 184 -18.63 -15.28 35.43
C ASP A 184 -19.22 -16.21 34.35
N MET A 185 -19.31 -17.51 34.67
CA MET A 185 -20.02 -18.52 33.88
C MET A 185 -21.47 -18.07 33.69
N SER A 186 -22.00 -17.24 34.60
CA SER A 186 -23.32 -16.60 34.50
C SER A 186 -23.39 -15.53 33.41
N ALA A 187 -22.32 -14.77 33.12
CA ALA A 187 -22.25 -13.84 31.98
C ALA A 187 -22.07 -14.57 30.65
N ALA A 188 -21.22 -15.61 30.60
CA ALA A 188 -21.10 -16.49 29.42
C ALA A 188 -22.39 -17.25 29.10
N LYS A 189 -23.25 -17.47 30.10
CA LYS A 189 -24.61 -18.04 29.95
C LYS A 189 -25.65 -17.02 29.47
N ARG A 190 -25.35 -15.72 29.58
CA ARG A 190 -26.25 -14.61 29.25
C ARG A 190 -25.94 -13.98 27.88
N ASP A 191 -24.71 -14.08 27.41
CA ASP A 191 -24.29 -13.65 26.06
C ASP A 191 -23.52 -14.79 25.36
N PRO A 192 -24.08 -15.46 24.34
CA PRO A 192 -23.52 -16.67 23.71
C PRO A 192 -22.32 -16.38 22.78
N ARG A 193 -21.75 -15.18 22.82
CA ARG A 193 -20.61 -14.82 21.98
C ARG A 193 -19.37 -15.58 22.47
N PRO A 194 -18.56 -16.18 21.57
CA PRO A 194 -17.28 -16.77 21.96
C PRO A 194 -16.36 -15.65 22.46
N ILE A 195 -16.19 -15.56 23.78
CA ILE A 195 -15.29 -14.58 24.41
C ILE A 195 -13.86 -15.06 24.17
N ILE A 196 -13.23 -14.58 23.09
CA ILE A 196 -11.81 -14.81 22.86
C ILE A 196 -11.04 -13.87 23.79
N PRO A 197 -10.26 -14.36 24.76
CA PRO A 197 -9.54 -13.48 25.67
C PRO A 197 -8.44 -12.74 24.93
N PHE A 198 -8.33 -11.43 25.17
CA PHE A 198 -7.24 -10.61 24.64
C PHE A 198 -5.92 -10.95 25.35
N GLY A 199 -5.22 -11.96 24.86
CA GLY A 199 -3.99 -12.49 25.48
C GLY A 199 -2.74 -11.63 25.23
N LEU A 200 -1.62 -12.05 25.80
CA LEU A 200 -0.32 -11.39 25.61
C LEU A 200 0.12 -11.35 24.14
N SER A 201 -0.17 -12.41 23.38
CA SER A 201 0.13 -12.49 21.95
C SER A 201 -0.70 -11.49 21.13
N ALA A 202 -1.99 -11.33 21.43
CA ALA A 202 -2.84 -10.34 20.80
C ALA A 202 -2.35 -8.92 21.10
N PHE A 203 -2.02 -8.63 22.37
CA PHE A 203 -1.42 -7.35 22.75
C PHE A 203 -0.10 -7.07 22.02
N ALA A 204 0.82 -8.04 21.96
CA ALA A 204 2.08 -7.90 21.25
C ALA A 204 1.87 -7.68 19.74
N ALA A 205 0.90 -8.37 19.13
CA ALA A 205 0.54 -8.20 17.73
C ALA A 205 -0.05 -6.82 17.44
N SER A 206 -1.01 -6.34 18.25
CA SER A 206 -1.59 -4.99 18.13
C SER A 206 -0.54 -3.90 18.35
N LEU A 207 0.37 -4.08 19.32
CA LEU A 207 1.47 -3.13 19.57
C LEU A 207 2.47 -3.08 18.40
N PHE A 208 2.84 -4.23 17.86
CA PHE A 208 3.70 -4.31 16.68
C PHE A 208 3.04 -3.67 15.46
N ALA A 209 1.76 -3.99 15.20
CA ALA A 209 0.98 -3.41 14.11
C ALA A 209 0.80 -1.89 14.27
N LEU A 210 0.62 -1.39 15.50
CA LEU A 210 0.61 0.04 15.79
C LEU A 210 1.94 0.71 15.42
N GLY A 211 3.07 0.10 15.78
CA GLY A 211 4.39 0.59 15.39
C GLY A 211 4.55 0.69 13.87
N LEU A 212 4.14 -0.35 13.13
CA LEU A 212 4.15 -0.34 11.67
C LEU A 212 3.22 0.73 11.07
N ALA A 213 2.01 0.89 11.63
CA ALA A 213 1.03 1.84 11.15
C ALA A 213 1.49 3.30 11.38
N LEU A 214 2.03 3.63 12.55
CA LEU A 214 2.59 4.95 12.83
C LEU A 214 3.82 5.23 11.94
N GLY A 215 4.73 4.26 11.82
CA GLY A 215 5.90 4.38 10.95
C GLY A 215 5.52 4.61 9.49
N THR A 216 4.53 3.87 8.98
CA THR A 216 4.00 4.04 7.62
C THR A 216 3.34 5.41 7.44
N THR A 217 2.55 5.85 8.41
CA THR A 217 1.88 7.15 8.37
C THR A 217 2.89 8.29 8.22
N ILE A 218 3.96 8.26 9.01
CA ILE A 218 5.01 9.28 8.97
C ILE A 218 5.81 9.17 7.68
N ALA A 219 6.39 8.00 7.38
CA ALA A 219 7.30 7.84 6.25
C ALA A 219 6.60 8.04 4.90
N VAL A 220 5.45 7.38 4.69
CA VAL A 220 4.71 7.48 3.43
C VAL A 220 4.00 8.83 3.33
N GLY A 221 3.52 9.39 4.44
CA GLY A 221 2.94 10.74 4.48
C GLY A 221 3.95 11.83 4.10
N MET A 222 5.19 11.74 4.59
CA MET A 222 6.27 12.64 4.17
C MET A 222 6.57 12.52 2.68
N LEU A 223 6.62 11.28 2.14
CA LEU A 223 6.81 11.06 0.72
C LEU A 223 5.68 11.67 -0.11
N PHE A 224 4.42 11.56 0.34
CA PHE A 224 3.28 12.18 -0.32
C PHE A 224 3.44 13.71 -0.37
N ILE A 225 3.80 14.35 0.74
CA ILE A 225 3.99 15.82 0.80
C ILE A 225 5.09 16.24 -0.18
N ILE A 226 6.25 15.59 -0.15
CA ILE A 226 7.36 15.89 -1.08
C ILE A 226 6.89 15.75 -2.54
N GLN A 227 6.14 14.68 -2.84
CA GLN A 227 5.60 14.45 -4.16
C GLN A 227 4.48 15.41 -4.57
N VAL A 228 3.80 16.10 -3.67
CA VAL A 228 2.83 17.13 -4.06
C VAL A 228 3.53 18.48 -4.23
N SER A 229 4.46 18.80 -3.33
CA SER A 229 5.22 20.05 -3.35
C SER A 229 6.14 20.20 -4.57
N LEU A 230 6.63 19.12 -5.15
CA LEU A 230 7.43 19.19 -6.38
C LEU A 230 6.58 19.44 -7.65
N TRP A 231 5.25 19.42 -7.54
CA TRP A 231 4.34 19.51 -8.66
C TRP A 231 3.42 20.73 -8.65
N LEU A 232 3.22 21.35 -7.48
CA LEU A 232 2.60 22.68 -7.34
C LEU A 232 3.65 23.77 -7.57
#